data_AF-A0AAD9V6D7-F1
#
_entry.id   AF-A0AAD9V6D7-F1
#
_cell.length_a   1.000
_cell.length_b   1.000
_cell.length_c   1.000
_cell.angle_alpha   90.00
_cell.angle_beta   90.00
_cell.angle_gamma   90.00
#
_symmetry.space_group_name_H-M   'P 1'
#
loop_
_entity.id
_entity.type
_entity.pdbx_description
1 polymer ?
#
loop_
_entity_poly.entity_id
_entity_poly.type
_entity_poly.pdbx_seq_one_letter_code
_entity_poly.pdbx_strand_id
1 'polypeptide(L)'
;MGISLPEGESIQALVPHVMGSFKDLGNENMPKTTITFSAKCKIFAVSGASCSECNYLLKLHNRKTQRREKRMGISRNCNKRYLTKEDVVLQLNQERKQRLNAEKREKNWKEKFLEESVQLEDGDHADLTTMLRTVPKENIPEELECLWEQQQKILTDRTQHKKIRNNLEKSNLSGKPRSLKIQGKNVTWQQFKDAFQWDQKSFSLPLHEKLTDQHFNLDPASKMRNHLAEDVLDDKMLFLMQKYQEDMMGQDKDGSHLDSTILLLSHTTKLVDLFNDKLAIKSNSDPRLIGLDQFYKFMSDWRNESLESNDQFVSSKLSFDLQSMCLGFRSMVAVKQAQFPSSVIKPALVNQDGVENHFCQVRSCNGQNNNPTYLKQESTQNLIRYGQTTISPKSNVGKACFV
;
A
#
# COMPACT_ATOMS: atom_id res chain seq x y z
N MET A 1 20.67 -52.65 -26.56
CA MET A 1 19.90 -52.47 -25.31
C MET A 1 20.47 -51.29 -24.53
N GLY A 2 19.60 -50.40 -24.02
CA GLY A 2 20.01 -49.22 -23.24
C GLY A 2 20.74 -48.13 -24.04
N ILE A 3 21.30 -47.15 -23.36
CA ILE A 3 22.03 -46.02 -23.94
C ILE A 3 23.50 -46.10 -23.48
N SER A 4 24.44 -46.08 -24.43
CA SER A 4 25.86 -45.88 -24.12
C SER A 4 26.17 -44.38 -24.14
N LEU A 5 26.86 -43.89 -23.12
CA LEU A 5 27.40 -42.55 -23.08
C LEU A 5 28.93 -42.58 -23.27
N PRO A 6 29.54 -41.51 -23.79
CA PRO A 6 30.99 -41.34 -23.78
C PRO A 6 31.59 -41.49 -22.38
N GLU A 7 32.86 -41.89 -22.34
CA GLU A 7 33.58 -42.14 -21.09
C GLU A 7 33.65 -40.86 -20.22
N GLY A 8 33.21 -40.95 -18.97
CA GLY A 8 33.11 -39.82 -18.03
C GLY A 8 31.77 -39.06 -18.03
N GLU A 9 30.84 -39.36 -18.95
CA GLU A 9 29.52 -38.74 -18.98
C GLU A 9 28.48 -39.52 -18.16
N SER A 10 27.58 -38.79 -17.49
CA SER A 10 26.46 -39.37 -16.72
C SER A 10 25.14 -38.65 -17.03
N ILE A 11 24.02 -39.36 -16.89
CA ILE A 11 22.70 -38.77 -17.14
C ILE A 11 22.34 -37.78 -16.04
N GLN A 12 22.44 -36.50 -16.33
CA GLN A 12 22.05 -35.41 -15.42
C GLN A 12 20.56 -35.06 -15.47
N ALA A 13 19.69 -36.02 -15.83
CA ALA A 13 18.25 -35.84 -15.88
C ALA A 13 17.61 -36.22 -14.53
N LEU A 14 16.61 -35.45 -14.08
CA LEU A 14 15.81 -35.75 -12.88
C LEU A 14 14.85 -36.94 -13.08
N VAL A 15 14.92 -37.61 -14.23
CA VAL A 15 14.08 -38.78 -14.55
C VAL A 15 14.75 -40.01 -13.94
N PRO A 16 14.01 -40.87 -13.21
CA PRO A 16 14.58 -42.08 -12.62
C PRO A 16 15.22 -42.98 -13.68
N HIS A 17 16.47 -43.38 -13.45
CA HIS A 17 17.26 -44.22 -14.34
C HIS A 17 18.25 -45.07 -13.54
N VAL A 18 18.74 -46.15 -14.16
CA VAL A 18 19.70 -47.07 -13.58
C VAL A 18 20.90 -47.16 -14.51
N MET A 19 22.10 -47.05 -13.94
CA MET A 19 23.37 -47.19 -14.65
C MET A 19 24.06 -48.48 -14.20
N GLY A 20 24.65 -49.21 -15.13
CA GLY A 20 25.40 -50.42 -14.83
C GLY A 20 26.54 -50.64 -15.82
N SER A 21 27.52 -51.43 -15.41
CA SER A 21 28.60 -51.90 -16.28
C SER A 21 28.18 -53.24 -16.89
N PHE A 22 28.11 -53.31 -18.21
CA PHE A 22 27.66 -54.49 -18.94
C PHE A 22 28.82 -55.09 -19.73
N LYS A 23 28.95 -56.42 -19.66
CA LYS A 23 29.85 -57.20 -20.50
C LYS A 23 29.01 -58.06 -21.44
N ASP A 24 29.31 -58.02 -22.73
CA ASP A 24 28.71 -58.94 -23.67
C ASP A 24 29.25 -60.35 -23.43
N LEU A 25 28.37 -61.32 -23.19
CA LEU A 25 28.74 -62.71 -22.95
C LEU A 25 29.08 -63.45 -24.25
N GLY A 26 28.73 -62.91 -25.42
CA GLY A 26 29.04 -63.48 -26.73
C GLY A 26 30.44 -63.17 -27.26
N ASN A 27 31.17 -62.27 -26.61
CA ASN A 27 32.53 -61.89 -27.03
C ASN A 27 33.39 -61.50 -25.82
N GLU A 28 34.18 -62.44 -25.30
CA GLU A 28 34.92 -62.26 -24.03
C GLU A 28 35.99 -61.16 -24.05
N ASN A 29 36.45 -60.77 -25.25
CA ASN A 29 37.47 -59.75 -25.47
C ASN A 29 36.91 -58.32 -25.55
N MET A 30 35.58 -58.12 -25.49
CA MET A 30 34.99 -56.77 -25.50
C MET A 30 35.10 -56.09 -24.13
N PRO A 31 35.52 -54.81 -24.07
CA PRO A 31 35.60 -54.06 -22.83
C PRO A 31 34.20 -53.84 -22.24
N LYS A 32 34.12 -53.79 -20.91
CA LYS A 32 32.86 -53.50 -20.21
C LYS A 32 32.38 -52.11 -20.62
N THR A 33 31.13 -52.01 -21.05
CA THR A 33 30.52 -50.74 -21.45
C THR A 33 29.55 -50.28 -20.37
N THR A 34 29.58 -49.00 -20.01
CA THR A 34 28.59 -48.42 -19.10
C THR A 34 27.32 -48.12 -19.87
N ILE A 35 26.21 -48.77 -19.49
CA ILE A 35 24.92 -48.61 -20.14
C ILE A 35 23.93 -48.02 -19.14
N THR A 36 23.17 -47.02 -19.60
CA THR A 36 22.10 -46.40 -18.82
C THR A 36 20.72 -46.80 -19.34
N PHE A 37 19.83 -47.11 -18.41
CA PHE A 37 18.44 -47.48 -18.65
C PHE A 37 17.49 -46.54 -17.95
N SER A 38 16.41 -46.15 -18.63
CA SER A 38 15.26 -45.53 -17.94
C SER A 38 14.69 -46.52 -16.91
N ALA A 39 14.24 -46.03 -15.76
CA ALA A 39 13.55 -46.88 -14.77
C ALA A 39 12.25 -47.49 -15.33
N LYS A 40 11.73 -46.93 -16.43
CA LYS A 40 10.58 -47.47 -17.19
C LYS A 40 11.00 -48.25 -18.44
N CYS A 41 12.23 -48.76 -18.50
CA CYS A 41 12.73 -49.49 -19.66
C CYS A 41 11.79 -50.65 -20.00
N LYS A 42 11.25 -50.62 -21.23
CA LYS A 42 10.43 -51.69 -21.79
C LYS A 42 11.41 -52.68 -22.44
N ILE A 43 11.90 -53.63 -21.65
CA ILE A 43 12.93 -54.59 -22.07
C ILE A 43 12.34 -55.56 -23.10
N PHE A 44 12.42 -55.18 -24.38
CA PHE A 44 12.51 -56.04 -25.56
C PHE A 44 13.08 -55.16 -26.68
N ALA A 45 14.41 -55.12 -26.81
CA ALA A 45 15.05 -54.42 -27.92
C ALA A 45 15.91 -55.41 -28.70
N VAL A 46 15.71 -55.44 -30.01
CA VAL A 46 16.55 -56.14 -30.99
C VAL A 46 18.01 -55.68 -30.82
N SER A 47 18.97 -56.56 -31.08
CA SER A 47 20.40 -56.22 -31.02
C SER A 47 20.69 -54.91 -31.77
N GLY A 48 21.40 -53.98 -31.13
CA GLY A 48 21.67 -52.64 -31.66
C GLY A 48 20.61 -51.56 -31.42
N ALA A 49 19.39 -51.89 -30.95
CA ALA A 49 18.34 -50.90 -30.69
C ALA A 49 18.13 -50.61 -29.19
N SER A 50 17.52 -49.45 -28.90
CA SER A 50 17.09 -49.03 -27.57
C SER A 50 15.58 -48.74 -27.57
N CYS A 51 14.90 -49.03 -26.45
CA CYS A 51 13.46 -48.82 -26.36
C CYS A 51 13.10 -47.33 -26.36
N SER A 52 11.84 -47.00 -26.64
CA SER A 52 11.35 -45.61 -26.72
C SER A 52 11.62 -44.79 -25.45
N GLU A 53 11.51 -45.40 -24.27
CA GLU A 53 11.76 -44.73 -22.98
C GLU A 53 13.24 -44.39 -22.78
N CYS A 54 14.14 -45.29 -23.15
CA CYS A 54 15.58 -45.04 -23.13
C CYS A 54 15.98 -44.02 -24.21
N ASN A 55 15.39 -44.10 -25.41
CA ASN A 55 15.62 -43.08 -26.44
C ASN A 55 15.13 -41.69 -26.02
N TYR A 56 14.00 -41.61 -25.31
CA TYR A 56 13.53 -40.35 -24.74
C TYR A 56 14.53 -39.77 -23.73
N LEU A 57 15.08 -40.64 -22.87
CA LEU A 57 16.11 -40.25 -21.89
C LEU A 57 17.38 -39.71 -22.58
N LEU A 58 17.85 -40.36 -23.66
CA LEU A 58 18.96 -39.88 -24.48
C LEU A 58 18.66 -38.53 -25.14
N LYS A 59 17.47 -38.38 -25.74
CA LYS A 59 17.03 -37.10 -26.35
C LYS A 59 17.00 -35.97 -25.33
N LEU A 60 16.58 -36.26 -24.09
CA LEU A 60 16.56 -35.27 -23.02
C LEU A 60 17.97 -34.86 -22.60
N HIS A 61 18.89 -35.84 -22.49
CA HIS A 61 20.30 -35.60 -22.21
C HIS A 61 20.94 -34.72 -23.29
N ASN A 62 20.83 -35.10 -24.57
CA ASN A 62 21.41 -34.34 -25.69
C ASN A 62 20.85 -32.91 -25.79
N ARG A 63 19.55 -32.72 -25.58
CA ARG A 63 18.94 -31.37 -25.54
C ARG A 63 19.51 -30.51 -24.40
N LYS A 64 19.81 -31.12 -23.25
CA LYS A 64 20.41 -30.41 -22.11
C LYS A 64 21.87 -30.05 -22.41
N THR A 65 22.65 -30.95 -22.99
CA THR A 65 24.05 -30.73 -23.40
C THR A 65 24.14 -29.64 -24.47
N GLN A 66 23.35 -29.72 -25.55
CA GLN A 66 23.36 -28.72 -26.62
C GLN A 66 22.97 -27.31 -26.13
N ARG A 67 22.04 -27.20 -25.18
CA ARG A 67 21.66 -25.91 -24.57
C ARG A 67 22.73 -25.34 -23.65
N ARG A 68 23.64 -26.16 -23.12
CA ARG A 68 24.79 -25.73 -22.33
C ARG A 68 25.90 -25.21 -23.23
N GLU A 69 26.24 -25.97 -24.27
CA GLU A 69 27.29 -25.59 -25.23
C GLU A 69 26.97 -24.27 -25.94
N LYS A 70 25.70 -24.02 -26.25
CA LYS A 70 25.25 -22.79 -26.92
C LYS A 70 25.04 -21.58 -25.98
N ARG A 71 25.34 -21.71 -24.69
CA ARG A 71 25.02 -20.67 -23.69
C ARG A 71 26.23 -19.75 -23.44
N MET A 72 26.05 -18.45 -23.66
CA MET A 72 27.08 -17.43 -23.35
C MET A 72 27.07 -16.93 -21.87
N GLY A 73 26.07 -17.30 -21.07
CA GLY A 73 25.97 -16.93 -19.65
C GLY A 73 24.68 -17.44 -18.97
N ILE A 74 24.65 -17.43 -17.63
CA ILE A 74 23.49 -17.89 -16.83
C ILE A 74 22.54 -16.71 -16.59
N SER A 75 21.41 -16.69 -17.29
CA SER A 75 20.34 -15.72 -17.04
C SER A 75 19.67 -15.96 -15.68
N ARG A 76 19.27 -14.88 -15.00
CA ARG A 76 18.52 -14.89 -13.74
C ARG A 76 17.22 -15.70 -13.80
N ASN A 77 16.62 -15.79 -14.98
CA ASN A 77 15.36 -16.52 -15.19
C ASN A 77 15.58 -17.92 -15.77
N CYS A 78 16.82 -18.42 -15.76
CA CYS A 78 17.10 -19.76 -16.22
C CYS A 78 16.48 -20.80 -15.29
N ASN A 79 15.69 -21.72 -15.85
CA ASN A 79 15.11 -22.80 -15.08
C ASN A 79 16.20 -23.72 -14.50
N LYS A 80 16.14 -23.92 -13.17
CA LYS A 80 17.12 -24.66 -12.36
C LYS A 80 17.40 -26.08 -12.86
N ARG A 81 16.44 -26.74 -13.53
CA ARG A 81 16.61 -28.12 -14.07
C ARG A 81 17.71 -28.23 -15.14
N TYR A 82 18.10 -27.11 -15.74
CA TYR A 82 19.13 -27.05 -16.78
C TYR A 82 20.50 -26.61 -16.26
N LEU A 83 20.58 -26.24 -14.98
CA LEU A 83 21.81 -25.78 -14.32
C LEU A 83 22.55 -26.96 -13.68
N THR A 84 23.88 -26.86 -13.57
CA THR A 84 24.65 -27.74 -12.67
C THR A 84 24.46 -27.32 -11.21
N LYS A 85 24.98 -28.11 -10.27
CA LYS A 85 24.93 -27.75 -8.85
C LYS A 85 25.73 -26.46 -8.59
N GLU A 86 26.86 -26.33 -9.26
CA GLU A 86 27.76 -25.19 -9.21
C GLU A 86 27.10 -23.92 -9.78
N ASP A 87 26.39 -24.05 -10.91
CA ASP A 87 25.62 -22.96 -11.54
C ASP A 87 24.51 -22.43 -10.61
N VAL A 88 23.81 -23.33 -9.91
CA VAL A 88 22.75 -22.95 -8.96
C VAL A 88 23.34 -22.20 -7.77
N VAL A 89 24.49 -22.63 -7.26
CA VAL A 89 25.20 -21.92 -6.18
C VAL A 89 25.63 -20.53 -6.63
N LEU A 90 26.14 -20.40 -7.86
CA LEU A 90 26.52 -19.12 -8.44
C LEU A 90 25.32 -18.16 -8.52
N GLN A 91 24.18 -18.64 -9.00
CA GLN A 91 22.94 -17.86 -9.09
C GLN A 91 22.44 -17.41 -7.72
N LEU A 92 22.46 -18.30 -6.71
CA LEU A 92 22.07 -17.97 -5.34
C LEU A 92 22.98 -16.91 -4.72
N ASN A 93 24.29 -16.98 -4.97
CA ASN A 93 25.25 -15.98 -4.49
C ASN A 93 25.03 -14.62 -5.16
N GLN A 94 24.70 -14.58 -6.46
CA GLN A 94 24.33 -13.36 -7.17
C GLN A 94 23.04 -12.75 -6.60
N GLU A 95 22.02 -13.54 -6.31
CA GLU A 95 20.77 -13.09 -5.70
C GLU A 95 21.01 -12.52 -4.29
N ARG A 96 21.80 -13.19 -3.45
CA ARG A 96 22.18 -12.69 -2.12
C ARG A 96 22.91 -11.35 -2.20
N LYS A 97 23.87 -11.22 -3.14
CA LYS A 97 24.59 -9.97 -3.38
C LYS A 97 23.67 -8.84 -3.86
N GLN A 98 22.71 -9.15 -4.74
CA GLN A 98 21.71 -8.18 -5.20
C GLN A 98 20.78 -7.74 -4.07
N ARG A 99 20.36 -8.66 -3.19
CA ARG A 99 19.53 -8.36 -2.02
C ARG A 99 20.27 -7.44 -1.05
N LEU A 100 21.52 -7.77 -0.69
CA LEU A 100 22.37 -6.91 0.15
C LEU A 100 22.58 -5.52 -0.47
N ASN A 101 22.77 -5.44 -1.79
CA ASN A 101 22.90 -4.15 -2.48
C ASN A 101 21.57 -3.38 -2.53
N ALA A 102 20.42 -4.06 -2.61
CA ALA A 102 19.10 -3.43 -2.53
C ALA A 102 18.84 -2.89 -1.12
N GLU A 103 19.12 -3.66 -0.08
CA GLU A 103 19.00 -3.25 1.33
C GLU A 103 19.94 -2.08 1.64
N LYS A 104 21.18 -2.10 1.14
CA LYS A 104 22.11 -0.95 1.26
C LYS A 104 21.62 0.29 0.53
N ARG A 105 21.06 0.14 -0.68
CA ARG A 105 20.45 1.26 -1.41
C ARG A 105 19.25 1.80 -0.67
N GLU A 106 18.37 0.94 -0.17
CA GLU A 106 17.19 1.34 0.60
C GLU A 106 17.58 2.05 1.90
N LYS A 107 18.59 1.56 2.62
CA LYS A 107 19.13 2.21 3.80
C LYS A 107 19.73 3.58 3.47
N ASN A 108 20.55 3.67 2.43
CA ASN A 108 21.11 4.94 1.96
C ASN A 108 20.00 5.92 1.53
N TRP A 109 18.98 5.46 0.79
CA TRP A 109 17.83 6.28 0.41
C TRP A 109 16.97 6.65 1.62
N LYS A 110 16.83 5.81 2.65
CA LYS A 110 16.14 6.17 3.90
C LYS A 110 16.92 7.21 4.69
N GLU A 111 18.23 7.06 4.81
CA GLU A 111 19.11 8.01 5.50
C GLU A 111 19.15 9.35 4.75
N LYS A 112 19.37 9.32 3.43
CA LYS A 112 19.31 10.49 2.56
C LYS A 112 17.93 11.14 2.57
N PHE A 113 16.86 10.35 2.50
CA PHE A 113 15.50 10.86 2.60
C PHE A 113 15.25 11.47 3.98
N LEU A 114 15.70 10.89 5.09
CA LEU A 114 15.59 11.46 6.44
C LEU A 114 16.44 12.73 6.63
N GLU A 115 17.61 12.80 6.01
CA GLU A 115 18.51 13.95 6.02
C GLU A 115 18.00 15.09 5.12
N GLU A 116 17.32 14.75 4.00
CA GLU A 116 16.63 15.66 3.09
C GLU A 116 15.16 15.89 3.49
N SER A 117 14.66 15.19 4.52
CA SER A 117 13.30 15.32 5.05
C SER A 117 13.20 16.58 5.89
N VAL A 118 12.91 17.70 5.24
CA VAL A 118 12.28 18.83 5.92
C VAL A 118 10.92 18.36 6.46
N GLN A 119 10.55 18.73 7.68
CA GLN A 119 9.23 18.42 8.22
C GLN A 119 8.14 18.90 7.23
N LEU A 120 7.45 17.93 6.63
CA LEU A 120 6.44 18.08 5.58
C LEU A 120 5.15 18.82 6.01
N GLU A 121 5.17 19.56 7.12
CA GLU A 121 4.12 20.53 7.41
C GLU A 121 4.41 21.88 6.71
N ASP A 122 5.68 22.18 6.38
CA ASP A 122 6.11 23.37 5.62
C ASP A 122 6.56 23.05 4.17
N GLY A 123 6.83 21.77 3.85
CA GLY A 123 7.37 21.33 2.55
C GLY A 123 6.38 21.39 1.38
N ASP A 124 5.10 21.08 1.61
CA ASP A 124 4.06 21.23 0.56
C ASP A 124 3.84 22.71 0.21
N HIS A 125 4.12 23.63 1.13
CA HIS A 125 4.17 25.07 0.84
C HIS A 125 5.42 25.47 0.04
N ALA A 126 6.54 24.77 0.20
CA ALA A 126 7.78 25.06 -0.48
C ALA A 126 7.74 24.69 -1.98
N ASP A 127 7.08 23.59 -2.38
CA ASP A 127 6.95 23.23 -3.80
C ASP A 127 6.10 24.24 -4.58
N LEU A 128 4.99 24.64 -3.97
CA LEU A 128 4.12 25.72 -4.45
C LEU A 128 4.91 27.05 -4.53
N THR A 129 5.64 27.40 -3.47
CA THR A 129 6.49 28.62 -3.42
C THR A 129 7.64 28.56 -4.43
N THR A 130 8.21 27.39 -4.67
CA THR A 130 9.34 27.17 -5.60
C THR A 130 8.89 27.23 -7.06
N MET A 131 7.71 26.69 -7.38
CA MET A 131 7.10 26.85 -8.70
C MET A 131 6.86 28.33 -9.03
N LEU A 132 6.36 29.11 -8.06
CA LEU A 132 6.12 30.55 -8.21
C LEU A 132 7.39 31.40 -8.24
N ARG A 133 8.47 30.95 -7.60
CA ARG A 133 9.74 31.70 -7.53
C ARG A 133 10.40 31.91 -8.89
N THR A 134 10.02 31.11 -9.88
CA THR A 134 10.58 31.13 -11.25
C THR A 134 9.75 31.94 -12.24
N VAL A 135 8.58 32.45 -11.84
CA VAL A 135 7.66 33.20 -12.72
C VAL A 135 7.45 34.60 -12.13
N PRO A 136 7.73 35.68 -12.89
CA PRO A 136 7.42 37.04 -12.46
C PRO A 136 5.93 37.18 -12.14
N LYS A 137 5.58 37.81 -11.00
CA LYS A 137 4.18 37.93 -10.53
C LYS A 137 3.21 38.49 -11.57
N GLU A 138 3.68 39.42 -12.37
CA GLU A 138 2.97 40.08 -13.46
C GLU A 138 2.55 39.12 -14.60
N ASN A 139 3.11 37.91 -14.65
CA ASN A 139 2.75 36.87 -15.63
C ASN A 139 1.84 35.78 -15.05
N ILE A 140 1.38 35.91 -13.80
CA ILE A 140 0.45 34.97 -13.17
C ILE A 140 -0.97 35.50 -13.39
N PRO A 141 -1.84 34.79 -14.13
CA PRO A 141 -3.24 35.18 -14.28
C PRO A 141 -3.95 35.28 -12.92
N GLU A 142 -4.77 36.30 -12.75
CA GLU A 142 -5.48 36.60 -11.49
C GLU A 142 -6.37 35.44 -11.02
N GLU A 143 -6.95 34.68 -11.97
CA GLU A 143 -7.78 33.50 -11.68
C GLU A 143 -6.96 32.32 -11.13
N LEU A 144 -5.68 32.22 -11.52
CA LEU A 144 -4.75 31.21 -11.01
C LEU A 144 -4.23 31.60 -9.62
N GLU A 145 -4.00 32.88 -9.35
CA GLU A 145 -3.69 33.38 -8.01
C GLU A 145 -4.86 33.12 -7.05
N CYS A 146 -6.09 33.41 -7.47
CA CYS A 146 -7.29 33.11 -6.69
C CYS A 146 -7.48 31.61 -6.42
N LEU A 147 -7.35 30.76 -7.45
CA LEU A 147 -7.40 29.30 -7.29
C LEU A 147 -6.35 28.79 -6.29
N TRP A 148 -5.19 29.44 -6.24
CA TRP A 148 -4.06 29.07 -5.40
C TRP A 148 -4.19 29.52 -3.95
N GLU A 149 -4.66 30.75 -3.73
CA GLU A 149 -5.03 31.22 -2.40
C GLU A 149 -6.16 30.38 -1.82
N GLN A 150 -7.09 29.93 -2.67
CA GLN A 150 -8.11 28.98 -2.30
C GLN A 150 -7.51 27.61 -1.97
N GLN A 151 -6.51 27.11 -2.71
CA GLN A 151 -5.80 25.87 -2.36
C GLN A 151 -5.07 25.93 -1.00
N GLN A 152 -4.53 27.09 -0.62
CA GLN A 152 -3.97 27.29 0.73
C GLN A 152 -5.03 27.22 1.82
N LYS A 153 -6.27 27.61 1.51
CA LYS A 153 -7.41 27.63 2.44
C LYS A 153 -8.21 26.32 2.47
N ILE A 154 -8.18 25.49 1.42
CA ILE A 154 -9.13 24.38 1.15
C ILE A 154 -8.66 22.96 1.59
N LEU A 155 -7.45 22.81 2.15
CA LEU A 155 -6.87 21.52 2.56
C LEU A 155 -7.59 20.78 3.73
N THR A 156 -8.91 20.87 3.93
CA THR A 156 -9.51 20.66 5.26
C THR A 156 -10.52 19.53 5.46
N ASP A 157 -11.08 18.82 4.47
CA ASP A 157 -12.18 17.88 4.83
C ASP A 157 -11.74 16.40 4.88
N ARG A 158 -11.24 15.80 3.78
CA ARG A 158 -10.69 14.42 3.82
C ARG A 158 -9.29 14.31 4.43
N THR A 159 -8.63 15.44 4.63
CA THR A 159 -7.35 15.49 5.36
C THR A 159 -7.54 15.28 6.86
N GLN A 160 -8.76 15.42 7.39
CA GLN A 160 -8.98 15.31 8.84
C GLN A 160 -8.81 13.90 9.36
N HIS A 161 -9.28 12.87 8.64
CA HIS A 161 -9.01 11.48 9.01
C HIS A 161 -7.50 11.23 9.12
N LYS A 162 -6.71 11.71 8.15
CA LYS A 162 -5.24 11.63 8.20
C LYS A 162 -4.67 12.37 9.40
N LYS A 163 -5.14 13.59 9.68
CA LYS A 163 -4.64 14.40 10.80
C LYS A 163 -5.01 13.78 12.16
N ILE A 164 -6.21 13.20 12.30
CA ILE A 164 -6.63 12.43 13.47
C ILE A 164 -5.68 11.25 13.66
N ARG A 165 -5.53 10.39 12.64
CA ARG A 165 -4.61 9.24 12.69
C ARG A 165 -3.17 9.67 13.01
N ASN A 166 -2.67 10.74 12.40
CA ASN A 166 -1.31 11.22 12.65
C ASN A 166 -1.14 11.79 14.07
N ASN A 167 -2.20 12.34 14.69
CA ASN A 167 -2.17 12.72 16.12
C ASN A 167 -2.23 11.49 17.02
N LEU A 168 -3.00 10.46 16.64
CA LEU A 168 -3.02 9.18 17.36
C LEU A 168 -1.67 8.49 17.30
N GLU A 169 -1.01 8.44 16.15
CA GLU A 169 0.33 7.86 15.97
C GLU A 169 1.38 8.54 16.87
N LYS A 170 1.22 9.85 17.08
CA LYS A 170 2.04 10.66 17.99
C LYS A 170 1.73 10.42 19.47
N SER A 171 0.62 9.76 19.81
CA SER A 171 0.18 9.54 21.20
C SER A 171 0.78 8.29 21.83
N ASN A 172 1.43 8.48 22.98
CA ASN A 172 2.07 7.41 23.74
C ASN A 172 2.15 7.73 25.24
N LEU A 173 2.50 6.74 26.05
CA LEU A 173 2.58 6.87 27.51
C LEU A 173 3.72 7.79 28.00
N SER A 174 4.71 8.10 27.14
CA SER A 174 5.83 8.96 27.52
C SER A 174 5.51 10.46 27.48
N GLY A 175 4.36 10.85 26.93
CA GLY A 175 3.97 12.27 26.76
C GLY A 175 4.70 12.98 25.62
N LYS A 176 5.58 12.30 24.89
CA LYS A 176 6.39 12.92 23.84
C LYS A 176 6.11 12.26 22.47
N PRO A 177 5.57 12.98 21.49
CA PRO A 177 5.10 14.37 21.54
C PRO A 177 3.69 14.55 22.14
N ARG A 178 2.89 13.49 22.34
CA ARG A 178 1.54 13.56 22.91
C ARG A 178 1.24 12.37 23.83
N SER A 179 0.28 12.55 24.73
CA SER A 179 -0.33 11.50 25.57
C SER A 179 -1.83 11.76 25.67
N LEU A 180 -2.55 11.48 24.58
CA LEU A 180 -3.98 11.75 24.47
C LEU A 180 -4.75 11.06 25.59
N LYS A 181 -5.65 11.78 26.26
CA LYS A 181 -6.50 11.25 27.32
C LYS A 181 -7.94 11.66 27.13
N ILE A 182 -8.85 10.69 27.18
CA ILE A 182 -10.30 10.91 27.16
C ILE A 182 -10.84 10.28 28.44
N GLN A 183 -11.67 11.00 29.20
CA GLN A 183 -12.22 10.53 30.48
C GLN A 183 -11.13 10.02 31.44
N GLY A 184 -9.97 10.69 31.46
CA GLY A 184 -8.82 10.34 32.29
C GLY A 184 -8.02 9.10 31.85
N LYS A 185 -8.46 8.34 30.84
CA LYS A 185 -7.74 7.15 30.34
C LYS A 185 -6.95 7.49 29.06
N ASN A 186 -5.77 6.87 28.92
CA ASN A 186 -4.89 7.10 27.78
C ASN A 186 -5.44 6.45 26.50
N VAL A 187 -5.39 7.18 25.39
CA VAL A 187 -5.58 6.68 24.03
C VAL A 187 -4.25 6.72 23.31
N THR A 188 -3.70 5.54 23.00
CA THR A 188 -2.34 5.40 22.46
C THR A 188 -2.33 4.66 21.14
N TRP A 189 -1.36 4.96 20.27
CA TRP A 189 -1.19 4.22 19.03
C TRP A 189 -0.92 2.73 19.24
N GLN A 190 -0.31 2.39 20.39
CA GLN A 190 0.02 1.02 20.73
C GLN A 190 -1.25 0.16 20.88
N GLN A 191 -2.34 0.68 21.45
CA GLN A 191 -3.61 -0.05 21.55
C GLN A 191 -4.15 -0.46 20.18
N PHE A 192 -4.05 0.42 19.17
CA PHE A 192 -4.45 0.11 17.80
C PHE A 192 -3.55 -0.97 17.17
N LYS A 193 -2.23 -0.88 17.39
CA LYS A 193 -1.27 -1.89 16.95
C LYS A 193 -1.52 -3.25 17.59
N ASP A 194 -1.82 -3.27 18.89
CA ASP A 194 -2.04 -4.50 19.64
C ASP A 194 -3.32 -5.20 19.17
N ALA A 195 -4.40 -4.44 18.97
CA ALA A 195 -5.64 -4.96 18.38
C ALA A 195 -5.41 -5.55 16.98
N PHE A 196 -4.67 -4.84 16.12
CA PHE A 196 -4.31 -5.36 14.79
C PHE A 196 -3.47 -6.63 14.87
N GLN A 197 -2.41 -6.65 15.70
CA GLN A 197 -1.55 -7.83 15.84
C GLN A 197 -2.30 -9.01 16.43
N TRP A 198 -3.25 -8.76 17.33
CA TRP A 198 -4.16 -9.78 17.84
C TRP A 198 -5.01 -10.35 16.72
N ASP A 199 -5.63 -9.52 15.87
CA ASP A 199 -6.42 -9.99 14.72
C ASP A 199 -5.59 -10.90 13.80
N GLN A 200 -4.38 -10.45 13.45
CA GLN A 200 -3.48 -11.20 12.56
C GLN A 200 -2.99 -12.53 13.14
N LYS A 201 -2.97 -12.68 14.47
CA LYS A 201 -2.51 -13.90 15.15
C LYS A 201 -3.65 -14.85 15.49
N SER A 202 -4.82 -14.31 15.82
CA SER A 202 -5.95 -15.06 16.36
C SER A 202 -6.82 -15.68 15.27
N PHE A 203 -6.85 -15.10 14.07
CA PHE A 203 -7.76 -15.53 13.01
C PHE A 203 -7.04 -15.84 11.69
N SER A 204 -7.47 -16.91 11.01
CA SER A 204 -7.03 -17.19 9.63
C SER A 204 -7.68 -16.26 8.60
N LEU A 205 -8.84 -15.69 8.95
CA LEU A 205 -9.54 -14.63 8.22
C LEU A 205 -9.65 -13.44 9.16
N PRO A 206 -8.89 -12.35 8.93
CA PRO A 206 -8.92 -11.17 9.79
C PRO A 206 -10.32 -10.57 9.91
N LEU A 207 -10.68 -10.11 11.11
CA LEU A 207 -11.92 -9.37 11.36
C LEU A 207 -11.95 -8.06 10.57
N HIS A 208 -10.77 -7.46 10.36
CA HIS A 208 -10.61 -6.28 9.53
C HIS A 208 -9.65 -6.53 8.37
N GLU A 209 -10.18 -6.98 7.24
CA GLU A 209 -9.42 -7.51 6.10
C GLU A 209 -8.61 -6.47 5.32
N LYS A 210 -8.94 -5.19 5.48
CA LYS A 210 -8.24 -4.08 4.80
C LYS A 210 -6.96 -3.66 5.51
N LEU A 211 -6.87 -3.90 6.81
CA LEU A 211 -5.71 -3.49 7.59
C LEU A 211 -4.48 -4.29 7.18
N THR A 212 -3.36 -3.58 7.15
CA THR A 212 -2.05 -4.11 6.79
C THR A 212 -1.00 -3.43 7.65
N ASP A 213 0.22 -3.96 7.64
CA ASP A 213 1.36 -3.32 8.33
C ASP A 213 1.54 -1.85 7.93
N GLN A 214 1.19 -1.46 6.70
CA GLN A 214 1.31 -0.09 6.22
C GLN A 214 0.36 0.89 6.95
N HIS A 215 -0.73 0.42 7.56
CA HIS A 215 -1.62 1.25 8.36
C HIS A 215 -0.97 1.69 9.68
N PHE A 216 -0.05 0.88 10.22
CA PHE A 216 0.53 1.05 11.55
C PHE A 216 2.01 1.45 11.54
N ASN A 217 2.74 1.06 10.51
CA ASN A 217 4.13 1.40 10.26
C ASN A 217 4.20 2.55 9.26
N LEU A 218 3.76 3.73 9.71
CA LEU A 218 3.61 4.91 8.87
C LEU A 218 4.97 5.53 8.50
N ASP A 219 5.32 5.46 7.21
CA ASP A 219 6.32 6.30 6.57
C ASP A 219 5.71 7.62 6.06
N PRO A 220 6.51 8.62 5.65
CA PRO A 220 5.95 9.89 5.18
C PRO A 220 4.97 9.77 3.99
N ALA A 221 5.15 8.77 3.11
CA ALA A 221 4.24 8.55 1.99
C ALA A 221 2.87 8.00 2.44
N SER A 222 2.86 7.03 3.36
CA SER A 222 1.65 6.42 3.93
C SER A 222 0.91 7.39 4.85
N LYS A 223 1.62 8.32 5.53
CA LYS A 223 0.99 9.44 6.26
C LYS A 223 0.09 10.31 5.36
N MET A 224 0.32 10.33 4.04
CA MET A 224 -0.48 11.11 3.10
C MET A 224 -1.68 10.36 2.49
N ARG A 225 -1.80 9.05 2.72
CA ARG A 225 -2.88 8.23 2.12
C ARG A 225 -4.17 8.31 2.94
N ASN A 226 -5.25 8.76 2.31
CA ASN A 226 -6.58 8.92 2.94
C ASN A 226 -7.17 7.56 3.33
N HIS A 227 -7.18 6.57 2.42
CA HIS A 227 -7.77 5.25 2.70
C HIS A 227 -7.15 4.57 3.92
N LEU A 228 -5.82 4.66 4.10
CA LEU A 228 -5.15 4.11 5.30
C LEU A 228 -5.60 4.79 6.60
N ALA A 229 -6.03 6.05 6.55
CA ALA A 229 -6.56 6.73 7.72
C ALA A 229 -8.03 6.41 7.96
N GLU A 230 -8.82 6.33 6.88
CA GLU A 230 -10.22 5.96 6.93
C GLU A 230 -10.39 4.55 7.49
N ASP A 231 -9.64 3.56 6.98
CA ASP A 231 -9.69 2.17 7.48
C ASP A 231 -9.26 2.06 8.96
N VAL A 232 -8.40 2.94 9.48
CA VAL A 232 -8.04 2.95 10.91
C VAL A 232 -9.11 3.60 11.81
N LEU A 233 -10.05 4.35 11.22
CA LEU A 233 -11.06 5.13 11.95
C LEU A 233 -12.49 4.67 11.67
N ASP A 234 -12.66 3.60 10.87
CA ASP A 234 -13.96 3.09 10.41
C ASP A 234 -14.67 2.19 11.42
N ASP A 235 -15.84 1.70 11.02
CA ASP A 235 -16.68 0.79 11.81
C ASP A 235 -16.02 -0.57 12.06
N LYS A 236 -15.22 -1.07 11.12
CA LYS A 236 -14.50 -2.33 11.26
C LYS A 236 -13.37 -2.23 12.28
N MET A 237 -12.65 -1.11 12.33
CA MET A 237 -11.65 -0.90 13.38
C MET A 237 -12.31 -0.77 14.76
N LEU A 238 -13.48 -0.13 14.86
CA LEU A 238 -14.27 -0.11 16.09
C LEU A 238 -14.66 -1.53 16.52
N PHE A 239 -15.21 -2.32 15.61
CA PHE A 239 -15.59 -3.70 15.87
C PHE A 239 -14.39 -4.55 16.31
N LEU A 240 -13.25 -4.42 15.62
CA LEU A 240 -12.01 -5.08 15.97
C LEU A 240 -11.56 -4.72 17.40
N MET A 241 -11.57 -3.44 17.75
CA MET A 241 -11.19 -2.97 19.09
C MET A 241 -12.10 -3.52 20.19
N GLN A 242 -13.42 -3.60 19.93
CA GLN A 242 -14.39 -4.20 20.86
C GLN A 242 -14.13 -5.69 21.05
N LYS A 243 -13.88 -6.44 19.97
CA LYS A 243 -13.56 -7.88 20.07
C LYS A 243 -12.22 -8.14 20.75
N TYR A 244 -11.24 -7.28 20.53
CA TYR A 244 -9.98 -7.34 21.26
C TYR A 244 -10.19 -7.11 22.76
N GLN A 245 -11.01 -6.13 23.13
CA GLN A 245 -11.36 -5.88 24.53
C GLN A 245 -12.08 -7.07 25.18
N GLU A 246 -13.07 -7.65 24.49
CA GLU A 246 -13.80 -8.84 24.97
C GLU A 246 -12.85 -10.02 25.25
N ASP A 247 -11.89 -10.31 24.35
CA ASP A 247 -10.90 -11.38 24.53
C ASP A 247 -9.98 -11.11 25.73
N MET A 248 -9.53 -9.86 25.92
CA MET A 248 -8.72 -9.49 27.08
C MET A 248 -9.46 -9.73 28.40
N MET A 249 -10.73 -9.32 28.47
CA MET A 249 -11.55 -9.54 29.67
C MET A 249 -11.81 -11.02 29.92
N GLY A 250 -11.97 -11.83 28.88
CA GLY A 250 -12.10 -13.29 29.00
C GLY A 250 -10.83 -14.00 29.48
N GLN A 251 -9.67 -13.32 29.43
CA GLN A 251 -8.37 -13.81 29.90
C GLN A 251 -7.95 -13.21 31.25
N ASP A 252 -8.89 -12.68 32.03
CA ASP A 252 -8.64 -11.97 33.30
C ASP A 252 -7.65 -10.79 33.18
N LYS A 253 -7.52 -10.20 31.99
CA LYS A 253 -6.74 -8.97 31.77
C LYS A 253 -7.65 -7.74 31.87
N ASP A 254 -7.09 -6.63 32.32
CA ASP A 254 -7.81 -5.35 32.33
C ASP A 254 -8.02 -4.83 30.91
N GLY A 255 -9.22 -5.03 30.36
CA GLY A 255 -9.66 -4.46 29.07
C GLY A 255 -10.16 -3.02 29.17
N SER A 256 -10.38 -2.48 30.38
CA SER A 256 -10.99 -1.16 30.57
C SER A 256 -10.10 -0.01 30.10
N HIS A 257 -8.80 -0.25 29.92
CA HIS A 257 -7.88 0.72 29.33
C HIS A 257 -8.19 1.02 27.84
N LEU A 258 -9.04 0.21 27.17
CA LEU A 258 -9.49 0.43 25.79
C LEU A 258 -10.79 1.25 25.69
N ASP A 259 -11.51 1.48 26.79
CA ASP A 259 -12.83 2.15 26.78
C ASP A 259 -12.79 3.50 26.06
N SER A 260 -11.78 4.32 26.37
CA SER A 260 -11.62 5.65 25.78
C SER A 260 -11.25 5.60 24.30
N THR A 261 -10.56 4.54 23.87
CA THR A 261 -10.22 4.31 22.46
C THR A 261 -11.44 3.85 21.68
N ILE A 262 -12.25 2.97 22.27
CA ILE A 262 -13.54 2.54 21.72
C ILE A 262 -14.51 3.73 21.64
N LEU A 263 -14.55 4.58 22.68
CA LEU A 263 -15.35 5.80 22.69
C LEU A 263 -14.94 6.73 21.54
N LEU A 264 -13.65 6.99 21.36
CA LEU A 264 -13.15 7.77 20.23
C LEU A 264 -13.60 7.16 18.89
N LEU A 265 -13.38 5.86 18.69
CA LEU A 265 -13.73 5.15 17.46
C LEU A 265 -15.24 5.19 17.18
N SER A 266 -16.09 5.11 18.22
CA SER A 266 -17.55 5.21 18.10
C SER A 266 -18.04 6.54 17.54
N HIS A 267 -17.22 7.58 17.68
CA HIS A 267 -17.47 8.89 17.10
C HIS A 267 -16.79 9.06 15.73
N THR A 268 -15.54 8.62 15.55
CA THR A 268 -14.83 8.77 14.27
C THR A 268 -15.43 7.93 13.16
N THR A 269 -15.99 6.75 13.47
CA THR A 269 -16.68 5.91 12.47
C THR A 269 -17.85 6.66 11.81
N LYS A 270 -18.67 7.37 12.60
CA LYS A 270 -19.77 8.19 12.09
C LYS A 270 -19.29 9.33 11.19
N LEU A 271 -18.11 9.87 11.50
CA LEU A 271 -17.48 10.92 10.70
C LEU A 271 -17.00 10.38 9.34
N VAL A 272 -16.30 9.25 9.35
CA VAL A 272 -15.86 8.54 8.14
C VAL A 272 -17.06 8.21 7.27
N ASP A 273 -18.10 7.61 7.85
CA ASP A 273 -19.34 7.25 7.15
C ASP A 273 -20.00 8.47 6.51
N LEU A 274 -20.20 9.55 7.28
CA LEU A 274 -20.84 10.77 6.78
C LEU A 274 -20.09 11.31 5.56
N PHE A 275 -18.78 11.53 5.64
CA PHE A 275 -18.01 12.17 4.56
C PHE A 275 -17.63 11.24 3.40
N ASN A 276 -17.89 9.93 3.53
CA ASN A 276 -17.86 8.97 2.44
C ASN A 276 -19.24 8.68 1.83
N ASP A 277 -20.32 9.17 2.44
CA ASP A 277 -21.68 8.90 1.98
C ASP A 277 -22.02 9.65 0.68
N LYS A 278 -22.42 8.86 -0.32
CA LYS A 278 -22.85 9.35 -1.65
C LYS A 278 -24.33 9.72 -1.67
N LEU A 279 -25.10 9.32 -0.65
CA LEU A 279 -26.51 9.64 -0.49
C LEU A 279 -26.68 11.08 -0.05
N ALA A 280 -27.66 11.75 -0.63
CA ALA A 280 -27.89 13.15 -0.37
C ALA A 280 -28.58 13.37 0.98
N ILE A 281 -28.16 14.41 1.71
CA ILE A 281 -28.85 15.01 2.84
C ILE A 281 -29.92 15.96 2.30
N LYS A 282 -31.17 15.70 2.71
CA LYS A 282 -32.36 16.43 2.23
C LYS A 282 -33.01 17.31 3.30
N SER A 283 -32.63 17.13 4.57
CA SER A 283 -33.22 17.85 5.70
C SER A 283 -32.19 18.16 6.78
N ASN A 284 -32.44 19.20 7.57
CA ASN A 284 -31.65 19.59 8.73
C ASN A 284 -31.80 18.63 9.91
N SER A 285 -32.80 17.74 9.85
CA SER A 285 -33.03 16.68 10.84
C SER A 285 -32.45 15.33 10.40
N ASP A 286 -31.60 15.30 9.36
CA ASP A 286 -30.96 14.08 8.91
C ASP A 286 -30.12 13.44 10.03
N PRO A 287 -30.29 12.13 10.34
CA PRO A 287 -29.58 11.47 11.43
C PRO A 287 -28.06 11.59 11.34
N ARG A 288 -27.51 11.69 10.13
CA ARG A 288 -26.06 11.85 9.94
C ARG A 288 -25.56 13.21 10.45
N LEU A 289 -26.40 14.26 10.39
CA LEU A 289 -26.08 15.57 10.98
C LEU A 289 -26.13 15.53 12.50
N ILE A 290 -27.04 14.74 13.08
CA ILE A 290 -27.07 14.51 14.53
C ILE A 290 -25.78 13.81 14.96
N GLY A 291 -25.30 12.83 14.19
CA GLY A 291 -23.99 12.19 14.41
C GLY A 291 -22.82 13.19 14.39
N LEU A 292 -22.85 14.16 13.48
CA LEU A 292 -21.86 15.24 13.41
C LEU A 292 -21.93 16.16 14.64
N ASP A 293 -23.14 16.54 15.06
CA ASP A 293 -23.38 17.37 16.25
C ASP A 293 -22.88 16.65 17.52
N GLN A 294 -23.10 15.32 17.61
CA GLN A 294 -22.57 14.47 18.69
C GLN A 294 -21.04 14.41 18.69
N PHE A 295 -20.40 14.30 17.53
CA PHE A 295 -18.93 14.33 17.44
C PHE A 295 -18.37 15.69 17.86
N TYR A 296 -18.99 16.78 17.43
CA TYR A 296 -18.58 18.13 17.85
C TYR A 296 -18.69 18.31 19.37
N LYS A 297 -19.79 17.84 19.97
CA LYS A 297 -19.95 17.85 21.42
C LYS A 297 -18.87 17.04 22.11
N PHE A 298 -18.62 15.80 21.66
CA PHE A 298 -17.55 14.96 22.18
C PHE A 298 -16.18 15.66 22.14
N MET A 299 -15.82 16.29 21.01
CA MET A 299 -14.57 17.04 20.88
C MET A 299 -14.49 18.22 21.83
N SER A 300 -15.61 18.91 22.07
CA SER A 300 -15.68 20.04 23.00
C SER A 300 -15.52 19.59 24.45
N ASP A 301 -16.19 18.49 24.82
CA ASP A 301 -16.09 17.89 26.15
C ASP A 301 -14.65 17.39 26.41
N TRP A 302 -14.06 16.67 25.45
CA TRP A 302 -12.66 16.22 25.52
C TRP A 302 -11.66 17.39 25.66
N ARG A 303 -11.87 18.49 24.92
CA ARG A 303 -11.04 19.69 25.05
C ARG A 303 -11.12 20.30 26.44
N ASN A 304 -12.32 20.36 27.02
CA ASN A 304 -12.54 20.90 28.36
C ASN A 304 -11.87 20.04 29.45
N GLU A 305 -11.87 18.71 29.28
CA GLU A 305 -11.15 17.79 30.17
C GLU A 305 -9.63 17.97 30.11
N SER A 306 -9.10 18.48 28.99
CA SER A 306 -7.66 18.55 28.72
C SER A 306 -7.07 19.96 28.92
N LEU A 307 -7.80 20.90 29.52
CA LEU A 307 -7.39 22.30 29.66
C LEU A 307 -6.06 22.50 30.38
N GLU A 308 -5.72 21.58 31.29
CA GLU A 308 -4.50 21.64 32.09
C GLU A 308 -3.25 21.12 31.33
N SER A 309 -3.42 20.42 30.20
CA SER A 309 -2.34 19.70 29.54
C SER A 309 -2.54 19.62 28.02
N ASN A 310 -1.84 20.47 27.27
CA ASN A 310 -1.95 20.56 25.80
C ASN A 310 -1.52 19.29 25.03
N ASP A 311 -0.77 18.39 25.67
CA ASP A 311 -0.35 17.10 25.14
C ASP A 311 -1.41 15.99 25.30
N GLN A 312 -2.43 16.22 26.15
CA GLN A 312 -3.54 15.30 26.41
C GLN A 312 -4.69 15.43 25.40
N PHE A 313 -4.62 16.45 24.55
CA PHE A 313 -5.56 16.71 23.48
C PHE A 313 -4.89 16.67 22.11
N VAL A 314 -5.69 16.65 21.06
CA VAL A 314 -5.21 16.80 19.68
C VAL A 314 -4.52 18.16 19.50
N SER A 315 -3.70 18.29 18.45
CA SER A 315 -3.05 19.57 18.15
C SER A 315 -4.07 20.70 17.97
N SER A 316 -3.68 21.93 18.33
CA SER A 316 -4.53 23.12 18.17
C SER A 316 -5.02 23.30 16.74
N LYS A 317 -4.14 23.05 15.75
CA LYS A 317 -4.49 23.06 14.32
C LYS A 317 -5.57 22.02 14.00
N LEU A 318 -5.41 20.77 14.46
CA LEU A 318 -6.42 19.74 14.25
C LEU A 318 -7.75 20.08 14.96
N SER A 319 -7.69 20.59 16.19
CA SER A 319 -8.88 21.01 16.93
C SER A 319 -9.67 22.09 16.17
N PHE A 320 -8.98 23.11 15.66
CA PHE A 320 -9.60 24.18 14.89
C PHE A 320 -10.22 23.64 13.61
N ASP A 321 -9.49 22.79 12.90
CA ASP A 321 -9.96 22.20 11.66
C ASP A 321 -11.21 21.33 11.87
N LEU A 322 -11.23 20.46 12.89
CA LEU A 322 -12.38 19.62 13.21
C LEU A 322 -13.60 20.43 13.62
N GLN A 323 -13.40 21.48 14.44
CA GLN A 323 -14.47 22.40 14.81
C GLN A 323 -15.04 23.11 13.58
N SER A 324 -14.18 23.62 12.71
CA SER A 324 -14.58 24.31 11.48
C SER A 324 -15.31 23.39 10.51
N MET A 325 -14.84 22.15 10.36
CA MET A 325 -15.50 21.14 9.53
C MET A 325 -16.89 20.79 10.06
N CYS A 326 -17.05 20.56 11.37
CA CYS A 326 -18.35 20.22 11.95
C CYS A 326 -19.35 21.37 11.84
N LEU A 327 -18.98 22.55 12.35
CA LEU A 327 -19.84 23.72 12.36
C LEU A 327 -20.10 24.26 10.94
N GLY A 328 -19.08 24.24 10.10
CA GLY A 328 -19.14 24.70 8.72
C GLY A 328 -20.05 23.81 7.87
N PHE A 329 -19.89 22.49 7.92
CA PHE A 329 -20.75 21.57 7.18
C PHE A 329 -22.21 21.68 7.66
N ARG A 330 -22.43 21.72 8.98
CA ARG A 330 -23.77 21.89 9.57
C ARG A 330 -24.44 23.18 9.11
N SER A 331 -23.71 24.29 9.14
CA SER A 331 -24.21 25.61 8.73
C SER A 331 -24.47 25.66 7.23
N MET A 332 -23.60 25.06 6.41
CA MET A 332 -23.79 24.99 4.97
C MET A 332 -25.08 24.25 4.60
N VAL A 333 -25.38 23.12 5.26
CA VAL A 333 -26.64 22.40 5.06
C VAL A 333 -27.83 23.28 5.45
N ALA A 334 -27.78 23.94 6.60
CA ALA A 334 -28.85 24.79 7.09
C ALA A 334 -29.14 25.97 6.16
N VAL A 335 -28.10 26.72 5.77
CA VAL A 335 -28.22 27.87 4.86
C VAL A 335 -28.73 27.44 3.49
N LYS A 336 -28.17 26.37 2.92
CA LYS A 336 -28.57 25.91 1.58
C LYS A 336 -30.03 25.47 1.56
N GLN A 337 -30.50 24.76 2.59
CA GLN A 337 -31.91 24.35 2.69
C GLN A 337 -32.85 25.51 2.97
N ALA A 338 -32.43 26.51 3.76
CA ALA A 338 -33.23 27.70 3.99
C ALA A 338 -33.40 28.54 2.71
N GLN A 339 -32.33 28.70 1.92
CA GLN A 339 -32.36 29.47 0.67
C GLN A 339 -32.98 28.69 -0.48
N PHE A 340 -32.74 27.38 -0.54
CA PHE A 340 -33.20 26.49 -1.61
C PHE A 340 -33.83 25.23 -1.01
N PRO A 341 -35.12 25.27 -0.61
CA PRO A 341 -35.78 24.18 0.11
C PRO A 341 -35.81 22.83 -0.62
N SER A 342 -35.81 22.85 -1.96
CA SER A 342 -35.77 21.64 -2.78
C SER A 342 -34.35 21.12 -3.05
N SER A 343 -33.32 21.82 -2.55
CA SER A 343 -31.93 21.45 -2.80
C SER A 343 -31.46 20.34 -1.86
N VAL A 344 -30.39 19.65 -2.27
CA VAL A 344 -29.78 18.57 -1.50
C VAL A 344 -28.27 18.74 -1.45
N ILE A 345 -27.62 18.11 -0.48
CA ILE A 345 -26.15 18.09 -0.35
C ILE A 345 -25.67 16.66 -0.26
N LYS A 346 -24.68 16.27 -1.06
CA LYS A 346 -24.01 14.98 -0.92
C LYS A 346 -22.69 15.22 -0.16
N PRO A 347 -22.53 14.71 1.07
CA PRO A 347 -21.33 14.93 1.87
C PRO A 347 -20.04 14.52 1.13
N ALA A 348 -20.05 13.38 0.42
CA ALA A 348 -18.90 12.91 -0.35
C ALA A 348 -18.46 13.83 -1.49
N LEU A 349 -19.24 14.85 -1.85
CA LEU A 349 -18.86 15.89 -2.82
C LEU A 349 -18.31 17.16 -2.17
N VAL A 350 -18.43 17.28 -0.85
CA VAL A 350 -17.93 18.42 -0.07
C VAL A 350 -16.54 18.04 0.43
N ASN A 351 -15.60 18.03 -0.51
CA ASN A 351 -14.17 17.85 -0.27
C ASN A 351 -13.40 18.29 -1.54
N GLN A 352 -12.08 18.23 -1.46
CA GLN A 352 -11.19 18.62 -2.56
C GLN A 352 -10.79 17.47 -3.48
N ASP A 353 -11.39 16.27 -3.38
CA ASP A 353 -10.99 15.13 -4.20
C ASP A 353 -11.14 15.44 -5.69
N GLY A 354 -12.15 16.22 -6.09
CA GLY A 354 -12.29 16.67 -7.48
C GLY A 354 -11.06 17.44 -7.98
N VAL A 355 -10.51 18.31 -7.14
CA VAL A 355 -9.32 19.12 -7.44
C VAL A 355 -8.06 18.25 -7.43
N GLU A 356 -7.88 17.40 -6.42
CA GLU A 356 -6.75 16.46 -6.34
C GLU A 356 -6.72 15.52 -7.56
N ASN A 357 -7.89 15.03 -7.98
CA ASN A 357 -8.00 14.21 -9.18
C ASN A 357 -7.62 14.98 -10.44
N HIS A 358 -8.02 16.25 -10.57
CA HIS A 358 -7.56 17.07 -11.68
C HIS A 358 -6.03 17.19 -11.72
N PHE A 359 -5.38 17.37 -10.56
CA PHE A 359 -3.92 17.36 -10.49
C PHE A 359 -3.30 16.02 -10.89
N CYS A 360 -3.89 14.91 -10.45
CA CYS A 360 -3.48 13.58 -10.89
C CYS A 360 -3.61 13.41 -12.41
N GLN A 361 -4.64 13.99 -13.02
CA GLN A 361 -4.84 13.99 -14.47
C GLN A 361 -3.75 14.78 -15.19
N VAL A 362 -3.44 15.99 -14.72
CA VAL A 362 -2.37 16.84 -15.26
C VAL A 362 -1.01 16.12 -15.20
N ARG A 363 -0.66 15.56 -14.04
CA ARG A 363 0.59 14.79 -13.88
C ARG A 363 0.62 13.58 -14.80
N SER A 364 -0.49 12.84 -14.90
CA SER A 364 -0.58 11.65 -15.74
C SER A 364 -0.41 11.95 -17.23
N CYS A 365 -0.98 13.05 -17.73
CA CYS A 365 -0.85 13.47 -19.13
C CYS A 365 0.61 13.81 -19.50
N ASN A 366 1.45 14.11 -18.51
CA ASN A 366 2.88 14.37 -18.69
C ASN A 366 3.76 13.09 -18.61
N GLY A 367 3.15 11.90 -18.59
CA GLY A 367 3.86 10.63 -18.69
C GLY A 367 4.71 10.32 -17.44
N GLN A 368 6.03 10.17 -17.63
CA GLN A 368 6.97 9.95 -16.53
C GLN A 368 7.41 11.25 -15.83
N ASN A 369 7.02 12.41 -16.38
CA ASN A 369 7.33 13.70 -15.79
C ASN A 369 6.32 14.04 -14.68
N ASN A 370 6.55 13.47 -13.50
CA ASN A 370 5.66 13.60 -12.34
C ASN A 370 5.60 15.03 -11.76
N ASN A 371 6.56 15.89 -12.11
CA ASN A 371 6.67 17.28 -11.66
C ASN A 371 6.83 18.22 -12.87
N PRO A 372 5.76 18.47 -13.65
CA PRO A 372 5.82 19.36 -14.81
C PRO A 372 6.15 20.80 -14.40
N THR A 373 6.84 21.52 -15.29
CA THR A 373 7.04 22.97 -15.14
C THR A 373 5.71 23.70 -15.35
N TYR A 374 5.63 24.96 -14.90
CA TYR A 374 4.45 25.81 -15.08
C TYR A 374 3.91 25.77 -16.53
N LEU A 375 4.76 26.03 -17.53
CA LEU A 375 4.34 26.03 -18.94
C LEU A 375 3.79 24.67 -19.42
N LYS A 376 4.33 23.56 -18.91
CA LYS A 376 3.85 22.21 -19.24
C LYS A 376 2.52 21.93 -18.56
N GLN A 377 2.36 22.37 -17.32
CA GLN A 377 1.12 22.29 -16.57
C GLN A 377 0.02 23.12 -17.22
N GLU A 378 0.30 24.37 -17.60
CA GLU A 378 -0.62 25.26 -18.33
C GLU A 378 -1.06 24.64 -19.66
N SER A 379 -0.10 24.21 -20.49
CA SER A 379 -0.38 23.56 -21.76
C SER A 379 -1.27 22.32 -21.58
N THR A 380 -0.98 21.49 -20.57
CA THR A 380 -1.75 20.29 -20.26
C THR A 380 -3.15 20.61 -19.74
N GLN A 381 -3.29 21.62 -18.88
CA GLN A 381 -4.59 22.08 -18.40
C GLN A 381 -5.46 22.58 -19.55
N ASN A 382 -4.89 23.34 -20.49
CA ASN A 382 -5.59 23.79 -21.69
C ASN A 382 -6.03 22.59 -22.55
N LEU A 383 -5.16 21.60 -22.77
CA LEU A 383 -5.53 20.37 -23.48
C LEU A 383 -6.68 19.61 -22.81
N ILE A 384 -6.69 19.52 -21.48
CA ILE A 384 -7.79 18.89 -20.71
C ILE A 384 -9.08 19.71 -20.86
N ARG A 385 -9.02 21.04 -20.70
CA ARG A 385 -10.19 21.94 -20.83
C ARG A 385 -10.83 21.87 -22.21
N TYR A 386 -10.03 21.81 -23.26
CA TYR A 386 -10.51 21.71 -24.64
C TYR A 386 -10.84 20.28 -25.08
N GLY A 387 -10.74 19.28 -24.19
CA GLY A 387 -11.01 17.88 -24.51
C GLY A 387 -10.04 17.27 -25.53
N GLN A 388 -8.86 17.87 -25.70
CA GLN A 388 -7.86 17.52 -26.71
C GLN A 388 -6.90 16.41 -26.25
N THR A 389 -7.00 15.95 -25.00
CA THR A 389 -6.22 14.83 -24.46
C THR A 389 -7.13 13.79 -23.80
N THR A 390 -6.68 12.53 -23.79
CA THR A 390 -7.40 11.45 -23.12
C THR A 390 -7.25 11.58 -21.61
N ILE A 391 -8.38 11.54 -20.90
CA ILE A 391 -8.40 11.46 -19.43
C ILE A 391 -7.67 10.17 -19.02
N SER A 392 -6.61 10.30 -18.22
CA SER A 392 -5.82 9.17 -17.73
C SER A 392 -6.68 8.24 -16.88
N PRO A 393 -6.54 6.91 -17.05
CA PRO A 393 -7.17 5.93 -16.18
C PRO A 393 -6.55 5.86 -14.78
N LYS A 394 -5.46 6.59 -14.51
CA LYS A 394 -4.74 6.60 -13.22
C LYS A 394 -5.36 7.55 -12.16
N SER A 395 -6.55 8.10 -12.40
CA SER A 395 -7.25 8.91 -11.39
C SER A 395 -8.04 8.04 -10.43
N ASN A 396 -8.11 8.48 -9.17
CA ASN A 396 -8.80 7.79 -8.08
C ASN A 396 -10.33 7.82 -8.24
N VAL A 397 -10.88 8.67 -9.12
CA VAL A 397 -12.30 8.69 -9.48
C VAL A 397 -12.41 8.12 -10.89
N GLY A 398 -12.56 6.79 -10.97
CA GLY A 398 -12.61 6.09 -12.25
C GLY A 398 -13.64 6.70 -13.21
N LYS A 399 -13.24 6.92 -14.47
CA LYS A 399 -14.03 7.27 -15.69
C LYS A 399 -15.22 8.25 -15.61
N ALA A 400 -15.60 8.78 -14.47
CA ALA A 400 -16.80 9.58 -14.31
C ALA A 400 -16.46 11.04 -14.01
N CYS A 401 -17.21 11.90 -14.70
CA CYS A 401 -17.35 13.35 -14.48
C CYS A 401 -16.37 14.27 -15.22
N PHE A 402 -16.37 14.19 -16.55
CA PHE A 402 -16.48 15.40 -17.37
C PHE A 402 -17.51 15.11 -18.47
N VAL A 403 -18.76 15.45 -18.18
CA VAL A 403 -19.78 15.82 -19.19
C VAL A 403 -20.40 17.10 -18.70
#